data_AF-A0A6L3V575-F1
#
_entry.id   AF-A0A6L3V575-F1
#
_cell.length_a   1.000
_cell.length_b   1.000
_cell.length_c   1.000
_cell.angle_alpha   90.00
_cell.angle_beta   90.00
_cell.angle_gamma   90.00
#
_symmetry.space_group_name_H-M   'P 1'
#
loop_
_entity.id
_entity.type
_entity.pdbx_description
1 polymer ?
#
loop_
_entity_poly.entity_id
_entity_poly.type
_entity_poly.pdbx_seq_one_letter_code
_entity_poly.pdbx_strand_id
1 'polypeptide(L)'
;MKRNIIWLLVIFLLVMPNNAEAKVEEYKVVSELPEENIILYAKKKNGLFQDFRIHFKGETYFRPFWMNVTNPTYAPELFYEDIDKDGKKELIITLTKGSGSGVRVEEVYVYRYSNGLIDILVDNPLAIIYKNVKTKLTSEKAEIIVGDKVSIVDTKSIEPSHLFEDISFGSIIDYEVINKNLMVRVSGQITPAMFVGDFIIVYEYCNKMYQAKTIDFIPYFSIDTNPFYGPVKH
;
A
#
# COMPACT_ATOMS: atom_id res chain seq x y z
N MET A 1 -49.57 44.65 44.28
CA MET A 1 -50.04 43.41 44.94
C MET A 1 -49.14 42.26 44.52
N LYS A 2 -48.51 41.62 45.51
CA LYS A 2 -47.50 40.56 45.37
C LYS A 2 -48.11 39.28 44.76
N ARG A 3 -47.36 38.57 43.92
CA ARG A 3 -47.52 37.12 43.77
C ARG A 3 -46.18 36.46 43.50
N ASN A 4 -45.78 35.61 44.44
CA ASN A 4 -44.47 34.98 44.57
C ASN A 4 -44.31 33.86 43.54
N ILE A 5 -43.15 33.79 42.89
CA ILE A 5 -42.72 32.64 42.08
C ILE A 5 -41.77 31.82 42.95
N ILE A 6 -42.17 30.59 43.27
CA ILE A 6 -41.34 29.58 43.95
C ILE A 6 -40.41 28.97 42.90
N TRP A 7 -39.10 29.09 43.08
CA TRP A 7 -38.10 28.36 42.29
C TRP A 7 -37.90 26.97 42.88
N LEU A 8 -38.28 25.93 42.13
CA LEU A 8 -37.93 24.55 42.41
C LEU A 8 -36.56 24.26 41.80
N LEU A 9 -35.56 24.02 42.65
CA LEU A 9 -34.20 23.67 42.27
C LEU A 9 -34.14 22.14 42.07
N VAL A 10 -34.09 21.70 40.81
CA VAL A 10 -33.88 20.28 40.47
C VAL A 10 -32.38 20.02 40.40
N ILE A 11 -31.85 19.28 41.37
CA ILE A 11 -30.46 18.81 41.37
C ILE A 11 -30.38 17.62 40.42
N PHE A 12 -29.76 17.83 39.25
CA PHE A 12 -29.32 16.74 38.37
C PHE A 12 -28.06 16.11 38.98
N LEU A 13 -28.20 14.94 39.60
CA LEU A 13 -27.07 14.08 39.94
C LEU A 13 -26.47 13.55 38.63
N LEU A 14 -25.39 14.20 38.16
CA LEU A 14 -24.52 13.67 37.12
C LEU A 14 -23.82 12.43 37.70
N VAL A 15 -24.35 11.25 37.36
CA VAL A 15 -23.57 10.01 37.45
C VAL A 15 -22.47 10.12 36.41
N MET A 16 -21.27 10.51 36.85
CA MET A 16 -20.09 10.48 36.01
C MET A 16 -19.81 9.01 35.63
N PRO A 17 -19.81 8.64 34.34
CA PRO A 17 -19.37 7.31 33.96
C PRO A 17 -17.91 7.14 34.39
N ASN A 18 -17.59 5.99 34.98
CA ASN A 18 -16.24 5.59 35.35
C ASN A 18 -15.29 5.86 34.18
N ASN A 19 -14.30 6.73 34.42
CA ASN A 19 -13.17 6.91 33.51
C ASN A 19 -12.43 5.56 33.42
N ALA A 20 -12.75 4.76 32.42
CA ALA A 20 -11.81 3.79 31.90
C ALA A 20 -10.57 4.60 31.51
N GLU A 21 -9.51 4.45 32.28
CA GLU A 21 -8.24 5.14 32.08
C GLU A 21 -7.76 4.83 30.66
N ALA A 22 -7.98 5.77 29.73
CA ALA A 22 -7.56 5.62 28.36
C ALA A 22 -6.03 5.59 28.36
N LYS A 23 -5.45 4.40 28.23
CA LYS A 23 -4.01 4.21 28.12
C LYS A 23 -3.51 5.11 26.99
N VAL A 24 -2.71 6.12 27.33
CA VAL A 24 -2.10 7.00 26.32
C VAL A 24 -1.18 6.12 25.47
N GLU A 25 -1.60 5.83 24.25
CA GLU A 25 -0.80 5.04 23.32
C GLU A 25 0.42 5.89 22.91
N GLU A 26 1.60 5.49 23.38
CA GLU A 26 2.87 6.13 23.06
C GLU A 26 3.29 5.83 21.62
N TYR A 27 4.00 6.79 21.01
CA TYR A 27 4.62 6.59 19.71
C TYR A 27 5.75 5.58 19.78
N LYS A 28 5.81 4.69 18.79
CA LYS A 28 6.89 3.70 18.60
C LYS A 28 7.59 3.97 17.29
N VAL A 29 8.90 3.76 17.25
CA VAL A 29 9.63 3.62 15.99
C VAL A 29 9.09 2.37 15.29
N VAL A 30 8.64 2.53 14.05
CA VAL A 30 8.11 1.44 13.22
C VAL A 30 8.97 1.17 11.98
N SER A 31 9.82 2.12 11.60
CA SER A 31 10.85 1.97 10.57
C SER A 31 11.87 3.12 10.68
N GLU A 32 13.10 2.91 10.23
CA GLU A 32 14.15 3.94 10.24
C GLU A 32 15.18 3.73 9.12
N LEU A 33 15.76 4.83 8.64
CA LEU A 33 16.99 4.87 7.84
C LEU A 33 18.04 5.66 8.64
N PRO A 34 18.86 4.98 9.46
CA PRO A 34 19.78 5.66 10.38
C PRO A 34 20.81 6.54 9.69
N GLU A 35 21.37 6.08 8.55
CA GLU A 35 22.38 6.83 7.78
C GLU A 35 21.85 8.16 7.22
N GLU A 36 20.54 8.23 6.97
CA GLU A 36 19.86 9.39 6.42
C GLU A 36 19.10 10.20 7.50
N ASN A 37 19.18 9.75 8.77
CA ASN A 37 18.45 10.30 9.92
C ASN A 37 16.94 10.45 9.64
N ILE A 38 16.32 9.40 9.08
CA ILE A 38 14.89 9.33 8.80
C ILE A 38 14.26 8.33 9.76
N ILE A 39 13.24 8.75 10.50
CA ILE A 39 12.57 7.87 11.47
C ILE A 39 11.06 7.97 11.27
N LEU A 40 10.42 6.82 11.14
CA LEU A 40 8.97 6.70 11.08
C LEU A 40 8.44 6.21 12.42
N TYR A 41 7.52 6.99 13.00
CA TYR A 41 6.84 6.65 14.23
C TYR A 41 5.35 6.41 13.99
N ALA A 42 4.74 5.56 14.82
CA ALA A 42 3.28 5.38 14.85
C ALA A 42 2.80 4.93 16.23
N LYS A 43 1.50 5.04 16.49
CA LYS A 43 0.83 4.44 17.65
C LYS A 43 0.24 3.09 17.27
N LYS A 44 0.35 2.12 18.17
CA LYS A 44 -0.28 0.80 17.98
C LYS A 44 -1.67 0.79 18.62
N LYS A 45 -2.71 0.64 17.80
CA LYS A 45 -4.11 0.56 18.20
C LYS A 45 -4.82 -0.60 17.50
N ASN A 46 -5.47 -1.48 18.26
CA ASN A 46 -6.31 -2.57 17.71
C ASN A 46 -5.65 -3.40 16.60
N GLY A 47 -4.36 -3.75 16.76
CA GLY A 47 -3.62 -4.56 15.77
C GLY A 47 -3.09 -3.80 14.56
N LEU A 48 -3.30 -2.48 14.52
CA LEU A 48 -2.83 -1.58 13.46
C LEU A 48 -1.89 -0.51 14.04
N PHE A 49 -0.93 -0.09 13.23
CA PHE A 49 -0.23 1.17 13.43
C PHE A 49 -1.06 2.28 12.79
N GLN A 50 -1.24 3.39 13.52
CA GLN A 50 -2.01 4.57 13.12
C GLN A 50 -1.33 5.83 13.64
N ASP A 51 -1.81 7.01 13.23
CA ASP A 51 -1.31 8.30 13.70
C ASP A 51 0.20 8.42 13.48
N PHE A 52 0.63 8.39 12.21
CA PHE A 52 2.05 8.34 11.87
C PHE A 52 2.74 9.70 12.00
N ARG A 53 4.04 9.67 12.31
CA ARG A 53 4.94 10.83 12.25
C ARG A 53 6.22 10.48 11.52
N ILE A 54 6.64 11.34 10.61
CA ILE A 54 7.91 11.24 9.91
C ILE A 54 8.85 12.26 10.51
N HIS A 55 9.97 11.81 11.09
CA HIS A 55 11.08 12.68 11.42
C HIS A 55 12.06 12.69 10.25
N PHE A 56 12.25 13.86 9.63
CA PHE A 56 13.04 14.00 8.43
C PHE A 56 13.66 15.40 8.36
N LYS A 57 14.98 15.47 8.12
CA LYS A 57 15.76 16.72 8.05
C LYS A 57 15.53 17.67 9.24
N GLY A 58 15.39 17.11 10.45
CA GLY A 58 15.19 17.87 11.69
C GLY A 58 13.76 18.35 11.94
N GLU A 59 12.83 18.08 11.01
CA GLU A 59 11.42 18.44 11.12
C GLU A 59 10.55 17.20 11.39
N THR A 60 9.32 17.44 11.86
CA THR A 60 8.34 16.37 12.10
C THR A 60 7.08 16.62 11.28
N TYR A 61 6.70 15.63 10.47
CA TYR A 61 5.53 15.66 9.61
C TYR A 61 4.48 14.65 10.09
N PHE A 62 3.22 15.09 10.19
CA PHE A 62 2.13 14.27 10.72
C PHE A 62 1.33 13.62 9.60
N ARG A 63 0.94 12.36 9.79
CA ARG A 63 0.12 11.57 8.88
C ARG A 63 -0.95 10.79 9.67
N PRO A 64 -2.00 11.50 10.15
CA PRO A 64 -2.96 10.94 11.09
C PRO A 64 -3.82 9.80 10.49
N PHE A 65 -3.97 9.77 9.17
CA PHE A 65 -4.82 8.81 8.45
C PHE A 65 -4.07 7.62 7.86
N TRP A 66 -2.75 7.57 8.06
CA TRP A 66 -1.96 6.42 7.64
C TRP A 66 -2.21 5.22 8.52
N MET A 67 -2.12 4.04 7.90
CA MET A 67 -2.37 2.77 8.55
C MET A 67 -1.38 1.72 8.06
N ASN A 68 -0.90 0.89 8.97
CA ASN A 68 -0.11 -0.28 8.65
C ASN A 68 -0.51 -1.44 9.56
N VAL A 69 -0.42 -2.68 9.10
CA VAL A 69 -0.56 -3.85 9.98
C VAL A 69 0.58 -3.90 11.01
N THR A 70 0.36 -4.47 12.19
CA THR A 70 1.41 -4.50 13.25
C THR A 70 2.33 -5.72 13.19
N ASN A 71 2.16 -6.58 12.19
CA ASN A 71 3.02 -7.74 11.99
C ASN A 71 4.41 -7.27 11.50
N PRO A 72 5.50 -7.60 12.21
CA PRO A 72 6.85 -7.17 11.85
C PRO A 72 7.32 -7.59 10.45
N THR A 73 6.81 -8.71 9.91
CA THR A 73 7.11 -9.13 8.52
C THR A 73 6.59 -8.16 7.48
N TYR A 74 5.61 -7.33 7.84
CA TYR A 74 4.97 -6.32 6.99
C TYR A 74 5.14 -4.93 7.62
N ALA A 75 6.30 -4.68 8.21
CA ALA A 75 6.64 -3.37 8.75
C ALA A 75 6.71 -2.33 7.61
N PRO A 76 6.46 -1.04 7.88
CA PRO A 76 6.67 0.02 6.90
C PRO A 76 8.08 0.01 6.33
N GLU A 77 8.23 0.22 5.04
CA GLU A 77 9.54 0.31 4.39
C GLU A 77 9.82 1.76 3.99
N LEU A 78 11.09 2.14 4.11
CA LEU A 78 11.58 3.48 3.83
C LEU A 78 12.68 3.38 2.78
N PHE A 79 12.58 4.19 1.74
CA PHE A 79 13.64 4.36 0.74
C PHE A 79 13.96 5.85 0.59
N TYR A 80 15.23 6.17 0.37
CA TYR A 80 15.66 7.54 0.10
C TYR A 80 16.64 7.57 -1.07
N GLU A 81 16.08 7.67 -2.27
CA GLU A 81 16.79 7.44 -3.55
C GLU A 81 16.34 8.44 -4.61
N ASP A 82 17.23 8.74 -5.55
CA ASP A 82 16.96 9.56 -6.74
C ASP A 82 16.32 8.66 -7.80
N ILE A 83 14.98 8.62 -7.80
CA ILE A 83 14.19 7.71 -8.64
C ILE A 83 13.71 8.37 -9.94
N ASP A 84 13.80 9.69 -10.04
CA ASP A 84 13.49 10.45 -11.27
C ASP A 84 14.72 10.90 -12.07
N LYS A 85 15.92 10.73 -11.50
CA LYS A 85 17.22 11.02 -12.10
C LYS A 85 17.47 12.51 -12.29
N ASP A 86 16.88 13.36 -11.44
CA ASP A 86 17.12 14.81 -11.41
C ASP A 86 18.35 15.19 -10.55
N GLY A 87 18.97 14.20 -9.89
CA GLY A 87 20.11 14.38 -9.00
C GLY A 87 19.73 14.65 -7.54
N LYS A 88 18.43 14.64 -7.20
CA LYS A 88 17.91 14.78 -5.83
C LYS A 88 17.15 13.53 -5.45
N LYS A 89 17.25 13.16 -4.17
CA LYS A 89 16.58 11.98 -3.63
C LYS A 89 15.14 12.30 -3.24
N GLU A 90 14.23 11.38 -3.56
CA GLU A 90 12.89 11.30 -3.01
C GLU A 90 12.86 10.44 -1.74
N LEU A 91 12.00 10.78 -0.79
CA LEU A 91 11.62 9.87 0.30
C LEU A 91 10.40 9.07 -0.15
N ILE A 92 10.53 7.74 -0.15
CA ILE A 92 9.47 6.80 -0.48
C ILE A 92 9.13 6.00 0.77
N ILE A 93 7.84 5.89 1.08
CA ILE A 93 7.33 5.13 2.22
C ILE A 93 6.27 4.17 1.71
N THR A 94 6.44 2.87 1.96
CA THR A 94 5.41 1.87 1.70
C THR A 94 4.75 1.44 3.00
N LEU A 95 3.42 1.33 2.99
CA LEU A 95 2.62 0.88 4.13
C LEU A 95 1.75 -0.31 3.73
N THR A 96 1.88 -1.43 4.43
CA THR A 96 1.02 -2.60 4.27
C THR A 96 -0.28 -2.44 5.05
N LYS A 97 -1.39 -2.23 4.34
CA LYS A 97 -2.75 -2.11 4.93
C LYS A 97 -3.45 -3.44 5.16
N GLY A 98 -3.11 -4.45 4.37
CA GLY A 98 -3.69 -5.78 4.46
C GLY A 98 -2.62 -6.84 4.23
N SER A 99 -2.66 -7.90 5.04
CA SER A 99 -1.70 -9.02 4.95
C SER A 99 -2.39 -10.34 5.28
N GLY A 100 -1.98 -11.43 4.63
CA GLY A 100 -2.48 -12.78 4.88
C GLY A 100 -2.00 -13.77 3.81
N SER A 101 -2.45 -15.02 3.89
CA SER A 101 -2.17 -16.00 2.84
C SER A 101 -2.80 -15.54 1.51
N GLY A 102 -1.95 -15.21 0.53
CA GLY A 102 -2.39 -14.68 -0.77
C GLY A 102 -2.86 -13.22 -0.71
N VAL A 103 -2.59 -12.49 0.38
CA VAL A 103 -2.94 -11.07 0.52
C VAL A 103 -1.73 -10.26 0.98
N ARG A 104 -1.34 -9.25 0.20
CA ARG A 104 -0.40 -8.19 0.59
C ARG A 104 -0.84 -6.92 -0.13
N VAL A 105 -1.44 -5.98 0.60
CA VAL A 105 -1.99 -4.76 0.00
C VAL A 105 -1.24 -3.57 0.56
N GLU A 106 -0.47 -2.93 -0.30
CA GLU A 106 0.35 -1.78 0.06
C GLU A 106 -0.14 -0.48 -0.57
N GLU A 107 0.20 0.60 0.12
CA GLU A 107 0.18 1.94 -0.44
C GLU A 107 1.60 2.51 -0.44
N VAL A 108 1.89 3.34 -1.43
CA VAL A 108 3.14 4.08 -1.53
C VAL A 108 2.89 5.57 -1.38
N TYR A 109 3.81 6.24 -0.70
CA TYR A 109 3.86 7.69 -0.56
C TYR A 109 5.23 8.18 -0.99
N VAL A 110 5.27 9.11 -1.94
CA VAL A 110 6.52 9.67 -2.46
C VAL A 110 6.59 11.15 -2.12
N TYR A 111 7.77 11.58 -1.70
CA TYR A 111 8.01 12.95 -1.30
C TYR A 111 9.27 13.52 -1.91
N ARG A 112 9.17 14.80 -2.31
CA ARG A 112 10.34 15.63 -2.52
C ARG A 112 10.58 16.54 -1.32
N TYR A 113 11.82 17.00 -1.20
CA TYR A 113 12.23 17.96 -0.18
C TYR A 113 12.80 19.23 -0.82
N SER A 114 12.29 20.38 -0.40
CA SER A 114 12.85 21.67 -0.78
C SER A 114 12.86 22.63 0.42
N ASN A 115 11.69 23.16 0.78
CA ASN A 115 11.44 23.94 1.99
C ASN A 115 10.39 23.23 2.85
N GLY A 116 10.60 21.94 3.05
CA GLY A 116 9.65 21.02 3.64
C GLY A 116 9.32 19.84 2.74
N LEU A 117 8.61 18.86 3.30
CA LEU A 117 8.15 17.65 2.63
C LEU A 117 6.95 17.95 1.71
N ILE A 118 7.09 17.64 0.43
CA ILE A 118 6.07 17.88 -0.60
C ILE A 118 5.59 16.53 -1.13
N ASP A 119 4.31 16.22 -0.92
CA ASP A 119 3.66 15.02 -1.46
C ASP A 119 3.67 15.03 -3.00
N ILE A 120 4.15 13.93 -3.58
CA ILE A 120 4.08 13.66 -5.01
C ILE A 120 3.10 12.51 -5.22
N LEU A 121 2.10 12.74 -6.08
CA LEU A 121 1.10 11.72 -6.39
C LEU A 121 1.73 10.55 -7.16
N VAL A 122 1.22 9.35 -6.92
CA VAL A 122 1.55 8.13 -7.67
C VAL A 122 0.24 7.58 -8.23
N ASP A 123 0.21 7.29 -9.53
CA ASP A 123 -0.99 6.72 -10.15
C ASP A 123 -1.36 5.37 -9.51
N ASN A 124 -2.66 5.19 -9.27
CA ASN A 124 -3.16 3.96 -8.67
C ASN A 124 -2.92 2.76 -9.63
N PRO A 125 -2.28 1.68 -9.17
CA PRO A 125 -1.88 0.56 -10.03
C PRO A 125 -3.08 -0.23 -10.56
N LEU A 126 -4.17 -0.33 -9.80
CA LEU A 126 -5.39 -0.97 -10.28
C LEU A 126 -6.04 -0.15 -11.39
N ALA A 127 -6.09 1.18 -11.26
CA ALA A 127 -6.59 2.05 -12.32
C ALA A 127 -5.74 1.93 -13.60
N ILE A 128 -4.41 1.82 -13.45
CA ILE A 128 -3.50 1.54 -14.57
C ILE A 128 -3.84 0.19 -15.22
N ILE A 129 -4.01 -0.88 -14.45
CA ILE A 129 -4.34 -2.22 -14.99
C ILE A 129 -5.68 -2.20 -15.70
N TYR A 130 -6.75 -1.73 -15.05
CA TYR A 130 -8.10 -1.72 -15.66
C TYR A 130 -8.19 -0.88 -16.93
N LYS A 131 -7.34 0.14 -17.08
CA LYS A 131 -7.30 0.97 -18.28
C LYS A 131 -6.51 0.34 -19.43
N ASN A 132 -5.43 -0.40 -19.13
CA ASN A 132 -4.43 -0.78 -20.13
C ASN A 132 -4.36 -2.29 -20.40
N VAL A 133 -4.96 -3.12 -19.54
CA VAL A 133 -4.92 -4.58 -19.64
C VAL A 133 -6.30 -5.09 -20.02
N LYS A 134 -6.36 -6.02 -20.98
CA LYS A 134 -7.58 -6.78 -21.30
C LYS A 134 -7.39 -8.23 -20.87
N THR A 135 -8.40 -8.79 -20.23
CA THR A 135 -8.38 -10.14 -19.70
C THR A 135 -9.55 -10.96 -20.23
N LYS A 136 -9.35 -12.27 -20.30
CA LYS A 136 -10.43 -13.23 -20.47
C LYS A 136 -10.06 -14.52 -19.76
N LEU A 137 -10.85 -14.91 -18.77
CA LEU A 137 -10.74 -16.19 -18.09
C LEU A 137 -11.77 -17.19 -18.63
N THR A 138 -11.36 -18.44 -18.83
CA THR A 138 -12.23 -19.57 -19.23
C THR A 138 -11.76 -20.83 -18.53
N SER A 139 -12.49 -21.94 -18.66
CA SER A 139 -12.01 -23.25 -18.17
C SER A 139 -10.72 -23.71 -18.85
N GLU A 140 -10.48 -23.30 -20.10
CA GLU A 140 -9.35 -23.78 -20.90
C GLU A 140 -8.09 -22.92 -20.74
N LYS A 141 -8.27 -21.61 -20.55
CA LYS A 141 -7.16 -20.66 -20.48
C LYS A 141 -7.56 -19.35 -19.82
N ALA A 142 -6.55 -18.67 -19.29
CA ALA A 142 -6.54 -17.23 -19.07
C ALA A 142 -5.77 -16.54 -20.20
N GLU A 143 -6.37 -15.53 -20.81
CA GLU A 143 -5.76 -14.69 -21.85
C GLU A 143 -5.57 -13.28 -21.30
N ILE A 144 -4.33 -12.79 -21.36
CA ILE A 144 -3.92 -11.49 -20.85
C ILE A 144 -3.30 -10.70 -22.00
N ILE A 145 -3.83 -9.50 -22.26
CA ILE A 145 -3.37 -8.63 -23.34
C ILE A 145 -2.88 -7.32 -22.74
N VAL A 146 -1.61 -6.99 -22.98
CA VAL A 146 -0.96 -5.74 -22.55
C VAL A 146 -0.35 -5.07 -23.79
N GLY A 147 -0.97 -3.98 -24.24
CA GLY A 147 -0.66 -3.40 -25.55
C GLY A 147 -0.90 -4.44 -26.66
N ASP A 148 0.13 -4.72 -27.46
CA ASP A 148 0.08 -5.72 -28.53
C ASP A 148 0.55 -7.12 -28.10
N LYS A 149 1.02 -7.28 -26.84
CA LYS A 149 1.49 -8.57 -26.32
C LYS A 149 0.31 -9.39 -25.81
N VAL A 150 0.19 -10.63 -26.27
CA VAL A 150 -0.80 -11.61 -25.79
C VAL A 150 -0.08 -12.71 -25.02
N SER A 151 -0.51 -12.95 -23.78
CA SER A 151 -0.03 -14.03 -22.92
C SER A 151 -1.15 -15.00 -22.61
N ILE A 152 -0.87 -16.30 -22.69
CA ILE A 152 -1.83 -17.37 -22.43
C ILE A 152 -1.32 -18.23 -21.27
N VAL A 153 -2.18 -18.48 -20.29
CA VAL A 153 -1.93 -19.37 -19.16
C VAL A 153 -2.98 -20.48 -19.18
N ASP A 154 -2.56 -21.74 -19.13
CA ASP A 154 -3.47 -22.90 -19.12
C ASP A 154 -4.21 -22.98 -17.77
N THR A 155 -5.52 -23.23 -17.81
CA THR A 155 -6.38 -23.39 -16.62
C THR A 155 -7.13 -24.71 -16.60
N LYS A 156 -6.88 -25.63 -17.52
CA LYS A 156 -7.63 -26.89 -17.68
C LYS A 156 -7.55 -27.82 -16.48
N SER A 157 -6.48 -27.70 -15.70
CA SER A 157 -6.30 -28.47 -14.46
C SER A 157 -7.13 -27.93 -13.29
N ILE A 158 -7.86 -26.82 -13.48
CA ILE A 158 -8.66 -26.17 -12.45
C ILE A 158 -10.12 -26.52 -12.69
N GLU A 159 -10.78 -27.04 -11.64
CA GLU A 159 -12.23 -27.26 -11.66
C GLU A 159 -12.96 -25.94 -11.99
N PRO A 160 -13.81 -25.91 -13.04
CA PRO A 160 -14.44 -24.66 -13.49
C PRO A 160 -15.25 -23.92 -12.42
N SER A 161 -15.81 -24.64 -11.44
CA SER A 161 -16.55 -24.07 -10.32
C SER A 161 -15.67 -23.30 -9.31
N HIS A 162 -14.36 -23.50 -9.35
CA HIS A 162 -13.39 -22.79 -8.51
C HIS A 162 -12.81 -21.54 -9.18
N LEU A 163 -13.00 -21.39 -10.50
CA LEU A 163 -12.57 -20.21 -11.23
C LEU A 163 -13.46 -19.02 -10.88
N PHE A 164 -12.83 -17.85 -10.78
CA PHE A 164 -13.53 -16.58 -10.79
C PHE A 164 -14.17 -16.32 -12.16
N GLU A 165 -15.04 -15.31 -12.21
CA GLU A 165 -15.69 -14.88 -13.47
C GLU A 165 -14.67 -14.30 -14.45
N ASP A 166 -13.70 -13.54 -13.94
CA ASP A 166 -12.54 -13.05 -14.68
C ASP A 166 -11.33 -12.98 -13.73
N ILE A 167 -10.16 -12.59 -14.27
CA ILE A 167 -8.96 -12.34 -13.50
C ILE A 167 -9.22 -11.18 -12.54
N SER A 168 -9.07 -11.45 -11.24
CA SER A 168 -9.24 -10.48 -10.17
C SER A 168 -7.90 -9.84 -9.78
N PHE A 169 -7.94 -8.58 -9.34
CA PHE A 169 -6.77 -7.81 -8.93
C PHE A 169 -6.97 -7.21 -7.53
N GLY A 170 -5.85 -6.87 -6.87
CA GLY A 170 -5.85 -6.13 -5.62
C GLY A 170 -5.70 -6.98 -4.35
N SER A 171 -5.60 -8.30 -4.48
CA SER A 171 -5.18 -9.15 -3.35
C SER A 171 -3.69 -9.01 -3.07
N ILE A 172 -2.86 -8.85 -4.11
CA ILE A 172 -1.45 -8.52 -3.99
C ILE A 172 -1.18 -7.22 -4.74
N ILE A 173 -0.73 -6.20 -4.02
CA ILE A 173 -0.17 -4.92 -4.48
C ILE A 173 1.07 -4.69 -3.61
N ASP A 174 2.24 -4.78 -4.22
CA ASP A 174 3.53 -4.82 -3.52
C ASP A 174 4.49 -3.81 -4.19
N TYR A 175 4.90 -2.77 -3.47
CA TYR A 175 5.74 -1.69 -4.00
C TYR A 175 7.18 -1.87 -3.58
N GLU A 176 8.11 -1.61 -4.49
CA GLU A 176 9.54 -1.70 -4.22
C GLU A 176 10.31 -0.62 -5.00
N VAL A 177 11.47 -0.20 -4.47
CA VAL A 177 12.42 0.62 -5.23
C VAL A 177 13.53 -0.27 -5.77
N ILE A 178 13.41 -0.70 -7.03
CA ILE A 178 14.33 -1.64 -7.67
C ILE A 178 15.19 -0.89 -8.69
N ASN A 179 16.52 -0.99 -8.55
CA ASN A 179 17.48 -0.33 -9.46
C ASN A 179 17.18 1.17 -9.66
N LYS A 180 16.83 1.87 -8.56
CA LYS A 180 16.40 3.29 -8.56
C LYS A 180 15.16 3.59 -9.40
N ASN A 181 14.23 2.64 -9.52
CA ASN A 181 12.92 2.91 -10.10
C ASN A 181 11.86 2.49 -9.09
N LEU A 182 10.84 3.32 -8.91
CA LEU A 182 9.63 2.90 -8.21
C LEU A 182 8.87 1.90 -9.08
N MET A 183 8.66 0.70 -8.54
CA MET A 183 7.94 -0.37 -9.20
C MET A 183 6.81 -0.87 -8.30
N VAL A 184 5.79 -1.46 -8.90
CA VAL A 184 4.75 -2.20 -8.18
C VAL A 184 4.43 -3.50 -8.88
N ARG A 185 4.29 -4.55 -8.09
CA ARG A 185 3.76 -5.85 -8.49
C ARG A 185 2.30 -5.95 -8.11
N VAL A 186 1.46 -6.28 -9.08
CA VAL A 186 0.06 -6.63 -8.86
C VAL A 186 -0.23 -8.03 -9.37
N SER A 187 -0.71 -8.94 -8.53
CA SER A 187 -0.97 -10.32 -8.96
C SER A 187 -2.37 -10.47 -9.55
N GLY A 188 -2.47 -11.21 -10.66
CA GLY A 188 -3.74 -11.59 -11.30
C GLY A 188 -4.27 -12.89 -10.69
N GLN A 189 -5.32 -12.81 -9.89
CA GLN A 189 -5.88 -13.95 -9.17
C GLN A 189 -7.04 -14.59 -9.94
N ILE A 190 -7.07 -15.92 -10.03
CA ILE A 190 -8.10 -16.66 -10.79
C ILE A 190 -8.92 -17.62 -9.93
N THR A 191 -8.46 -17.94 -8.73
CA THR A 191 -9.21 -18.66 -7.70
C THR A 191 -8.79 -18.11 -6.32
N PRO A 192 -9.46 -18.48 -5.21
CA PRO A 192 -9.03 -18.05 -3.88
C PRO A 192 -7.57 -18.39 -3.53
N ALA A 193 -6.96 -19.38 -4.20
CA ALA A 193 -5.61 -19.86 -3.90
C ALA A 193 -4.62 -19.80 -5.08
N MET A 194 -5.04 -19.41 -6.29
CA MET A 194 -4.20 -19.46 -7.49
C MET A 194 -4.17 -18.14 -8.26
N PHE A 195 -3.01 -17.86 -8.84
CA PHE A 195 -2.70 -16.68 -9.61
C PHE A 195 -2.17 -17.07 -11.00
N VAL A 196 -2.49 -16.28 -12.02
CA VAL A 196 -1.96 -16.49 -13.39
C VAL A 196 -0.55 -15.94 -13.55
N GLY A 197 -0.14 -15.01 -12.70
CA GLY A 197 1.10 -14.27 -12.80
C GLY A 197 0.97 -12.86 -12.24
N ASP A 198 1.98 -12.05 -12.53
CA ASP A 198 2.17 -10.72 -11.96
C ASP A 198 2.25 -9.65 -13.05
N PHE A 199 1.63 -8.51 -12.78
CA PHE A 199 1.78 -7.29 -13.54
C PHE A 199 2.83 -6.42 -12.86
N ILE A 200 3.91 -6.14 -13.58
CA ILE A 200 4.99 -5.26 -13.13
C ILE A 200 4.81 -3.91 -13.79
N ILE A 201 4.50 -2.90 -12.97
CA ILE A 201 4.39 -1.51 -13.42
C ILE A 201 5.64 -0.77 -12.96
N VAL A 202 6.34 -0.16 -13.91
CA VAL A 202 7.45 0.76 -13.62
C VAL A 202 6.93 2.18 -13.75
N TYR A 203 7.15 3.00 -12.72
CA TYR A 203 6.72 4.39 -12.73
C TYR A 203 7.81 5.33 -13.27
N GLU A 204 7.38 6.45 -13.86
CA GLU A 204 8.24 7.60 -14.16
C GLU A 204 7.59 8.90 -13.69
N TYR A 205 8.41 9.88 -13.35
CA TYR A 205 7.93 11.21 -13.00
C TYR A 205 7.56 11.99 -14.26
N CYS A 206 6.27 12.18 -14.50
CA CYS A 206 5.74 12.90 -15.65
C CYS A 206 4.56 13.77 -15.21
N ASN A 207 4.42 14.97 -15.78
CA ASN A 207 3.30 15.88 -15.47
C ASN A 207 3.11 16.15 -13.96
N LYS A 208 4.21 16.23 -13.22
CA LYS A 208 4.30 16.49 -11.77
C LYS A 208 3.86 15.34 -10.84
N MET A 209 3.73 14.12 -11.36
CA MET A 209 3.39 12.93 -10.57
C MET A 209 4.07 11.68 -11.13
N TYR A 210 4.07 10.58 -10.38
CA TYR A 210 4.55 9.29 -10.89
C TYR A 210 3.43 8.58 -11.65
N GLN A 211 3.66 8.35 -12.94
CA GLN A 211 2.72 7.70 -13.86
C GLN A 211 3.36 6.41 -14.39
N ALA A 212 2.53 5.47 -14.87
CA ALA A 212 3.04 4.24 -15.47
C ALA A 212 3.86 4.54 -16.73
N LYS A 213 5.14 4.15 -16.71
CA LYS A 213 6.02 4.16 -17.88
C LYS A 213 5.85 2.90 -18.71
N THR A 214 5.87 1.75 -18.04
CA THR A 214 5.68 0.44 -18.65
C THR A 214 4.79 -0.43 -17.77
N ILE A 215 4.15 -1.40 -18.41
CA ILE A 215 3.40 -2.47 -17.78
C ILE A 215 3.83 -3.74 -18.51
N ASP A 216 4.33 -4.72 -17.78
CA ASP A 216 4.64 -6.04 -18.30
C ASP A 216 3.93 -7.10 -17.48
N PHE A 217 3.51 -8.18 -18.14
CA PHE A 217 2.92 -9.35 -17.49
C PHE A 217 3.94 -10.49 -17.46
N ILE A 218 4.15 -11.07 -16.27
CA ILE A 218 5.03 -12.21 -16.05
C ILE A 218 4.16 -13.38 -15.57
N PRO A 219 3.98 -14.44 -16.38
CA PRO A 219 3.23 -15.62 -15.97
C PRO A 219 3.85 -16.30 -14.74
N TYR A 220 3.03 -17.02 -13.95
CA TYR A 220 3.50 -17.67 -12.71
C TYR A 220 4.64 -18.68 -12.92
N PHE A 221 4.75 -19.26 -14.14
CA PHE A 221 5.79 -20.22 -14.51
C PHE A 221 7.10 -19.55 -14.99
N SER A 222 7.16 -18.22 -15.01
CA SER A 222 8.35 -17.42 -15.39
C SER A 222 8.84 -16.54 -14.23
N ILE A 223 8.68 -17.04 -12.99
CA ILE A 223 8.96 -16.30 -11.75
C ILE A 223 10.42 -15.87 -11.60
N ASP A 224 11.35 -16.58 -12.25
CA ASP A 224 12.78 -16.27 -12.32
C ASP A 224 13.08 -14.95 -13.04
N THR A 225 12.15 -14.48 -13.88
CA THR A 225 12.26 -13.20 -14.58
C THR A 225 11.63 -12.04 -13.82
N ASN A 226 10.92 -12.31 -12.72
CA ASN A 226 10.20 -11.30 -11.98
C ASN A 226 11.13 -10.58 -10.99
N PRO A 227 11.34 -9.25 -11.13
CA PRO A 227 12.34 -8.51 -10.36
C PRO A 227 12.03 -8.45 -8.85
N PHE A 228 10.79 -8.74 -8.43
CA PHE A 228 10.39 -8.81 -7.02
C PHE A 228 10.83 -10.10 -6.34
N TYR A 229 11.21 -11.11 -7.13
CA TYR A 229 11.81 -12.33 -6.62
C TYR A 229 13.28 -12.29 -7.05
N GLY A 230 14.19 -12.11 -6.10
CA GLY A 230 15.63 -12.18 -6.38
C GLY A 230 16.00 -13.49 -7.10
N PRO A 231 17.23 -13.62 -7.65
CA PRO A 231 17.60 -14.83 -8.39
C PRO A 231 17.26 -16.07 -7.58
N VAL A 232 16.41 -16.94 -8.13
CA VAL A 232 16.03 -18.20 -7.48
C VAL A 232 17.32 -18.98 -7.31
N LYS A 233 17.77 -19.16 -6.06
CA LYS A 233 18.91 -20.02 -5.76
C LYS A 233 18.50 -21.44 -6.15
N HIS A 234 18.94 -21.89 -7.32
CA HIS A 234 18.87 -23.30 -7.73
C HIS A 234 19.75 -24.16 -6.82
#